data_AF-A0A3G2TB27-F1
#
_entry.id   AF-A0A3G2TB27-F1
#
_cell.length_a   1.000
_cell.length_b   1.000
_cell.length_c   1.000
_cell.angle_alpha   90.00
_cell.angle_beta   90.00
_cell.angle_gamma   90.00
#
_symmetry.space_group_name_H-M   'P 1'
#
loop_
_entity.id
_entity.type
_entity.pdbx_description
1 polymer ?
#
loop_
_entity_poly.entity_id
_entity_poly.type
_entity_poly.pdbx_seq_one_letter_code
_entity_poly.pdbx_strand_id
1 'polypeptide(L)'
;MAVKNDTAIFFAKKYCIAFFLPKGRALSFFSFFLLNSIQKSKFFKTKVMLTNKVRTYAVHRPAPETAVFILNRGHNAGKPLREPCPNCFIIYCGNQEELETVYWTFYSLWKNGFFHPYLCGSVIEMLRLFELKKLLQNFIQPGIEKATRNPEMIHKIKSIHELEQKQVEQSRLLSQLRAALIQKYYYSI
;
A
#
# COMPACT_ATOMS: atom_id res chain seq x y z
N MET A 1 31.93 19.43 -8.47
CA MET A 1 31.12 19.22 -9.70
C MET A 1 29.69 18.95 -9.27
N ALA A 2 28.81 19.93 -9.54
CA ALA A 2 27.43 19.95 -9.08
C ALA A 2 26.55 19.01 -9.92
N VAL A 3 25.81 18.12 -9.25
CA VAL A 3 24.63 17.47 -9.83
C VAL A 3 23.49 17.67 -8.84
N LYS A 4 22.49 18.46 -9.27
CA LYS A 4 21.35 18.92 -8.48
C LYS A 4 20.51 17.74 -8.00
N ASN A 5 20.27 17.73 -6.68
CA ASN A 5 19.24 16.96 -6.02
C ASN A 5 17.89 17.62 -6.30
N ASP A 6 17.02 16.98 -7.08
CA ASP A 6 15.59 17.32 -7.15
C ASP A 6 14.84 16.07 -7.60
N THR A 7 14.04 15.46 -6.73
CA THR A 7 12.91 14.58 -7.09
C THR A 7 12.09 14.21 -5.85
N ALA A 8 11.42 15.22 -5.30
CA ALA A 8 10.06 15.00 -4.81
C ALA A 8 9.13 14.95 -6.04
N ILE A 9 7.95 14.35 -5.87
CA ILE A 9 6.86 14.17 -6.88
C ILE A 9 6.88 12.80 -7.58
N PHE A 10 6.38 11.78 -6.87
CA PHE A 10 5.67 10.65 -7.47
C PHE A 10 4.52 10.22 -6.56
N PHE A 11 3.45 11.02 -6.55
CA PHE A 11 2.15 10.66 -5.99
C PHE A 11 1.04 11.36 -6.77
N ALA A 12 0.78 10.91 -8.00
CA ALA A 12 -0.45 11.30 -8.72
C ALA A 12 -0.68 10.40 -9.94
N LYS A 13 -1.38 9.27 -9.76
CA LYS A 13 -2.27 8.73 -10.81
C LYS A 13 -3.25 7.67 -10.29
N LYS A 14 -4.25 8.08 -9.50
CA LYS A 14 -5.67 7.64 -9.62
C LYS A 14 -6.61 8.30 -8.58
N TYR A 15 -6.77 9.61 -8.66
CA TYR A 15 -8.04 10.24 -8.30
C TYR A 15 -8.55 10.94 -9.57
N CYS A 16 -9.30 10.20 -10.39
CA CYS A 16 -10.14 10.81 -11.40
C CYS A 16 -11.36 11.40 -10.68
N ILE A 17 -11.21 12.58 -10.10
CA ILE A 17 -12.36 13.45 -9.82
C ILE A 17 -12.62 14.18 -11.12
N ALA A 18 -13.76 13.88 -11.76
CA ALA A 18 -14.23 14.61 -12.91
C ALA A 18 -14.54 16.06 -12.49
N PHE A 19 -13.55 16.94 -12.63
CA PHE A 19 -13.78 18.38 -12.52
C PHE A 19 -14.40 18.84 -13.84
N PHE A 20 -15.72 19.03 -13.79
CA PHE A 20 -16.46 19.74 -14.81
C PHE A 20 -16.01 21.22 -14.75
N LEU A 21 -15.18 21.66 -15.70
CA LEU A 21 -14.89 23.08 -15.90
C LEU A 21 -15.51 23.55 -17.22
N PRO A 22 -16.18 24.71 -17.22
CA PRO A 22 -16.98 25.16 -18.35
C PRO A 22 -16.11 25.77 -19.45
N LYS A 23 -16.59 25.56 -20.68
CA LYS A 23 -16.36 26.28 -21.94
C LYS A 23 -15.16 27.23 -22.01
N GLY A 24 -14.21 26.86 -22.88
CA GLY A 24 -13.45 27.85 -23.66
C GLY A 24 -11.96 27.56 -23.76
N ARG A 25 -11.56 27.02 -24.92
CA ARG A 25 -10.22 26.96 -25.55
C ARG A 25 -9.77 25.52 -25.81
N ALA A 26 -10.18 25.04 -26.97
CA ALA A 26 -9.59 23.88 -27.61
C ALA A 26 -8.17 24.25 -28.07
N LEU A 27 -7.15 23.60 -27.51
CA LEU A 27 -5.85 23.42 -28.15
C LEU A 27 -5.11 22.26 -27.44
N SER A 28 -4.82 21.21 -28.21
CA SER A 28 -3.85 20.12 -27.96
C SER A 28 -4.24 18.92 -27.07
N PHE A 29 -5.43 18.35 -27.22
CA PHE A 29 -5.73 17.04 -26.61
C PHE A 29 -4.95 15.85 -27.21
N PHE A 30 -4.27 16.03 -28.36
CA PHE A 30 -3.60 14.92 -29.07
C PHE A 30 -2.09 14.78 -28.80
N SER A 31 -1.43 15.77 -28.18
CA SER A 31 0.01 15.67 -27.84
C SER A 31 0.26 14.95 -26.52
N PHE A 32 -0.70 14.99 -25.60
CA PHE A 32 -0.53 14.39 -24.27
C PHE A 32 -0.75 12.87 -24.24
N PHE A 33 -1.41 12.31 -25.25
CA PHE A 33 -1.69 10.87 -25.31
C PHE A 33 -0.55 10.07 -25.96
N LEU A 34 0.22 10.68 -26.86
CA LEU A 34 1.33 10.02 -27.55
C LEU A 34 2.64 9.97 -26.76
N LEU A 35 2.84 10.80 -25.73
CA LEU A 35 4.01 10.67 -24.84
C LEU A 35 3.88 9.56 -23.78
N ASN A 36 2.66 9.08 -23.50
CA ASN A 36 2.45 8.02 -22.50
C ASN A 36 2.83 6.61 -22.98
N SER A 37 3.00 6.38 -24.29
CA SER A 37 3.41 5.05 -24.79
C SER A 37 4.92 4.82 -24.77
N ILE A 38 5.72 5.90 -24.63
CA ILE A 38 7.19 5.85 -24.82
C ILE A 38 7.95 5.61 -23.50
N GLN A 39 7.30 5.66 -22.32
CA GLN A 39 7.97 5.37 -21.03
C GLN A 39 7.96 3.87 -20.64
N LYS A 40 7.77 2.95 -21.60
CA LYS A 40 8.11 1.52 -21.41
C LYS A 40 9.60 1.29 -21.69
N SER A 41 10.47 1.76 -20.82
CA SER A 41 11.85 1.29 -20.59
C SER A 41 12.54 2.37 -19.76
N LYS A 42 13.13 2.08 -18.61
CA LYS A 42 14.32 1.24 -18.44
C LYS A 42 14.22 0.48 -17.12
N PHE A 43 14.08 -0.84 -17.20
CA PHE A 43 14.29 -1.73 -16.07
C PHE A 43 15.80 -1.78 -15.81
N PHE A 44 16.28 -1.07 -14.79
CA PHE A 44 17.65 -1.29 -14.33
C PHE A 44 17.71 -2.67 -13.66
N LYS A 45 18.37 -3.63 -14.32
CA LYS A 45 18.71 -4.94 -13.73
C LYS A 45 19.84 -4.76 -12.72
N THR A 46 19.61 -4.10 -11.60
CA THR A 46 20.45 -4.32 -10.42
C THR A 46 19.93 -5.60 -9.76
N LYS A 47 20.71 -6.67 -9.81
CA LYS A 47 20.40 -7.94 -9.14
C LYS A 47 20.63 -7.77 -7.64
N VAL A 48 19.73 -7.05 -6.97
CA VAL A 48 19.71 -6.97 -5.51
C VAL A 48 19.18 -8.31 -4.99
N MET A 49 19.95 -8.98 -4.13
CA MET A 49 19.50 -10.22 -3.50
C MET A 49 18.47 -9.89 -2.41
N LEU A 50 17.44 -10.72 -2.32
CA LEU A 50 16.48 -10.64 -1.21
C LEU A 50 17.21 -10.90 0.10
N THR A 51 17.19 -9.93 1.00
CA THR A 51 17.66 -10.10 2.39
C THR A 51 16.73 -11.05 3.14
N ASN A 52 15.43 -10.84 2.99
CA ASN A 52 14.42 -11.59 3.71
C ASN A 52 13.95 -12.81 2.91
N LYS A 53 13.84 -13.92 3.62
CA LYS A 53 13.26 -15.15 3.08
C LYS A 53 11.75 -14.96 2.92
N VAL A 54 11.21 -15.33 1.76
CA VAL A 54 9.77 -15.21 1.47
C VAL A 54 9.19 -16.51 0.94
N ARG A 55 8.07 -16.94 1.54
CA ARG A 55 7.37 -18.19 1.25
C ARG A 55 5.86 -18.00 1.31
N THR A 56 5.10 -18.90 0.68
CA THR A 56 3.66 -19.01 0.94
C THR A 56 3.43 -19.63 2.30
N TYR A 57 2.52 -19.06 3.09
CA TYR A 57 2.12 -19.63 4.38
C TYR A 57 1.43 -20.98 4.18
N ALA A 58 1.77 -21.93 5.05
CA ALA A 58 1.17 -23.24 5.06
C ALA A 58 0.69 -23.54 6.48
N VAL A 59 -0.60 -23.85 6.63
CA VAL A 59 -1.30 -24.00 7.91
C VAL A 59 -0.66 -25.06 8.81
N HIS A 60 -0.06 -26.09 8.23
CA HIS A 60 0.58 -27.20 8.95
C HIS A 60 1.93 -26.85 9.59
N ARG A 61 2.42 -25.61 9.46
CA ARG A 61 3.67 -25.16 10.11
C ARG A 61 3.38 -24.12 11.17
N PRO A 62 4.06 -24.19 12.34
CA PRO A 62 3.95 -23.15 13.34
C PRO A 62 4.41 -21.81 12.75
N ALA A 63 3.65 -20.76 13.06
CA ALA A 63 3.97 -19.41 12.67
C ALA A 63 5.17 -18.91 13.50
N PRO A 64 6.27 -18.47 12.86
CA PRO A 64 7.37 -17.84 13.57
C PRO A 64 6.93 -16.50 14.15
N GLU A 65 7.43 -16.17 15.34
CA GLU A 65 7.10 -14.92 16.04
C GLU A 65 7.66 -13.69 15.32
N THR A 66 8.85 -13.82 14.71
CA THR A 66 9.51 -12.75 13.94
C THR A 66 9.15 -12.78 12.45
N ALA A 67 7.86 -12.80 12.12
CA ALA A 67 7.42 -12.71 10.73
C ALA A 67 6.22 -11.79 10.50
N VAL A 68 6.17 -11.26 9.28
CA VAL A 68 5.03 -10.50 8.77
C VAL A 68 4.29 -11.35 7.75
N PHE A 69 2.96 -11.35 7.86
CA PHE A 69 2.09 -12.08 6.93
C PHE A 69 1.46 -11.11 5.94
N ILE A 70 1.63 -11.34 4.64
CA ILE A 70 1.13 -10.45 3.58
C ILE A 70 -0.01 -11.15 2.84
N LEU A 71 -1.22 -10.58 2.85
CA LEU A 71 -2.34 -11.12 2.08
C LEU A 71 -2.02 -11.12 0.59
N ASN A 72 -2.41 -12.18 -0.12
CA ASN A 72 -2.12 -12.29 -1.56
C ASN A 72 -3.37 -12.16 -2.46
N ARG A 73 -4.59 -12.14 -1.91
CA ARG A 73 -5.84 -12.15 -2.70
C ARG A 73 -6.67 -10.87 -2.61
N GLY A 74 -7.33 -10.56 -3.73
CA GLY A 74 -8.35 -9.53 -3.87
C GLY A 74 -7.86 -8.13 -3.62
N HIS A 75 -8.80 -7.24 -3.26
CA HIS A 75 -8.51 -5.83 -2.94
C HIS A 75 -7.63 -5.63 -1.70
N ASN A 76 -7.47 -6.68 -0.87
CA ASN A 76 -6.59 -6.68 0.28
C ASN A 76 -5.17 -7.21 -0.03
N ALA A 77 -4.87 -7.52 -1.29
CA ALA A 77 -3.55 -8.01 -1.67
C ALA A 77 -2.45 -7.00 -1.32
N GLY A 78 -1.41 -7.47 -0.63
CA GLY A 78 -0.33 -6.65 -0.10
C GLY A 78 -0.55 -6.14 1.32
N LYS A 79 -1.74 -6.31 1.90
CA LYS A 79 -2.02 -5.90 3.28
C LYS A 79 -1.17 -6.71 4.26
N PRO A 80 -0.40 -6.06 5.15
CA PRO A 80 0.33 -6.76 6.19
C PRO A 80 -0.59 -7.13 7.36
N LEU A 81 -0.32 -8.29 7.95
CA LEU A 81 -1.00 -8.86 9.09
C LEU A 81 0.04 -9.33 10.10
N ARG A 82 -0.34 -9.26 11.38
CA ARG A 82 0.44 -9.77 12.51
C ARG A 82 0.22 -11.26 12.74
N GLU A 83 -0.97 -11.73 12.39
CA GLU A 83 -1.36 -13.12 12.53
C GLU A 83 -1.41 -13.83 11.16
N PRO A 84 -1.06 -15.13 11.12
CA PRO A 84 -1.16 -15.91 9.90
C PRO A 84 -2.61 -16.08 9.46
N CYS A 85 -2.84 -16.12 8.16
CA CYS A 85 -4.15 -16.43 7.59
C CYS A 85 -4.00 -17.28 6.31
N PRO A 86 -5.08 -17.95 5.85
CA PRO A 86 -5.07 -18.61 4.55
C PRO A 86 -4.73 -17.63 3.43
N ASN A 87 -4.00 -18.07 2.41
CA ASN A 87 -3.63 -17.23 1.26
C ASN A 87 -2.80 -15.99 1.64
N CYS A 88 -1.80 -16.17 2.51
CA CYS A 88 -0.79 -15.14 2.76
C CYS A 88 0.62 -15.62 2.41
N PHE A 89 1.51 -14.65 2.23
CA PHE A 89 2.94 -14.85 2.17
C PHE A 89 3.55 -14.57 3.54
N ILE A 90 4.57 -15.33 3.92
CA ILE A 90 5.38 -15.08 5.10
C ILE A 90 6.67 -14.39 4.68
N ILE A 91 6.99 -13.27 5.32
CA ILE A 91 8.30 -12.62 5.27
C ILE A 91 8.96 -12.80 6.63
N TYR A 92 10.10 -13.48 6.65
CA TYR A 92 10.86 -13.69 7.88
C TYR A 92 11.74 -12.48 8.17
N CYS A 93 11.70 -11.99 9.40
CA CYS A 93 12.51 -10.88 9.90
C CYS A 93 13.49 -11.40 10.97
N GLY A 94 14.66 -10.76 11.06
CA GLY A 94 15.70 -11.13 12.01
C GLY A 94 15.50 -10.52 13.41
N ASN A 95 14.84 -9.37 13.50
CA ASN A 95 14.56 -8.69 14.76
C ASN A 95 13.19 -7.98 14.74
N GLN A 96 12.76 -7.49 15.91
CA GLN A 96 11.46 -6.83 16.07
C GLN A 96 11.36 -5.47 15.36
N GLU A 97 12.48 -4.73 15.28
CA GLU A 97 12.53 -3.41 14.64
C GLU A 97 12.39 -3.51 13.11
N GLU A 98 13.04 -4.50 12.51
CA GLU A 98 12.89 -4.86 11.11
C GLU A 98 11.46 -5.32 10.84
N LEU A 99 10.88 -6.13 11.73
CA LEU A 99 9.48 -6.56 11.62
C LEU A 99 8.54 -5.37 11.57
N GLU A 100 8.69 -4.40 12.47
CA GLU A 100 7.93 -3.15 12.45
C GLU A 100 8.14 -2.38 11.15
N THR A 101 9.39 -2.22 10.72
CA THR A 101 9.73 -1.47 9.51
C THR A 101 9.10 -2.11 8.27
N VAL A 102 9.21 -3.42 8.14
CA VAL A 102 8.59 -4.20 7.05
C VAL A 102 7.07 -4.05 7.12
N TYR A 103 6.47 -4.23 8.29
CA TYR A 103 5.02 -4.10 8.48
C TYR A 103 4.51 -2.75 8.00
N TRP A 104 5.09 -1.64 8.49
CA TRP A 104 4.62 -0.30 8.14
C TRP A 104 4.92 0.08 6.69
N THR A 105 6.04 -0.41 6.13
CA THR A 105 6.33 -0.25 4.71
C THR A 105 5.26 -0.91 3.84
N PHE A 106 4.92 -2.17 4.12
CA PHE A 106 3.85 -2.88 3.41
C PHE A 106 2.48 -2.22 3.63
N TYR A 107 2.21 -1.74 4.85
CA TYR A 107 0.96 -1.05 5.17
C TYR A 107 0.78 0.18 4.29
N SER A 108 1.81 1.03 4.20
CA SER A 108 1.79 2.22 3.35
C SER A 108 1.63 1.89 1.87
N LEU A 109 2.33 0.87 1.36
CA LEU A 109 2.20 0.44 -0.03
C LEU A 109 0.79 -0.09 -0.34
N TRP A 110 0.24 -0.93 0.55
CA TRP A 110 -1.11 -1.47 0.41
C TRP A 110 -2.18 -0.39 0.44
N LYS A 111 -2.10 0.53 1.43
CA LYS A 111 -3.07 1.63 1.58
C LYS A 111 -3.12 2.53 0.35
N ASN A 112 -1.99 2.73 -0.33
CA ASN A 112 -1.90 3.49 -1.59
C ASN A 112 -2.21 2.66 -2.84
N GLY A 113 -2.63 1.41 -2.67
CA GLY A 113 -3.01 0.54 -3.77
C GLY A 113 -1.85 0.11 -4.69
N PHE A 114 -0.60 0.17 -4.22
CA PHE A 114 0.59 -0.13 -5.01
C PHE A 114 0.56 -1.50 -5.70
N PHE A 115 -0.06 -2.49 -5.06
CA PHE A 115 -0.07 -3.88 -5.55
C PHE A 115 -1.09 -4.16 -6.65
N HIS A 116 -2.12 -3.32 -6.82
CA HIS A 116 -3.23 -3.56 -7.76
C HIS A 116 -2.78 -3.79 -9.21
N PRO A 117 -1.84 -3.01 -9.78
CA PRO A 117 -1.39 -3.23 -11.15
C PRO A 117 -0.65 -4.56 -11.37
N TYR A 118 -0.20 -5.21 -10.30
CA TYR A 118 0.58 -6.45 -10.34
C TYR A 118 -0.27 -7.69 -10.02
N LEU A 119 -1.55 -7.51 -9.72
CA LEU A 119 -2.46 -8.63 -9.48
C LEU A 119 -2.79 -9.34 -10.80
N CYS A 120 -3.00 -10.64 -10.72
CA CYS A 120 -3.31 -11.50 -11.86
C CYS A 120 -4.60 -12.28 -11.56
N GLY A 121 -5.42 -12.52 -12.57
CA GLY A 121 -6.66 -13.30 -12.46
C GLY A 121 -7.85 -12.55 -13.04
N SER A 122 -8.82 -13.29 -13.60
CA SER A 122 -10.03 -12.72 -14.20
C SER A 122 -11.18 -12.60 -13.21
N VAL A 123 -11.43 -13.65 -12.43
CA VAL A 123 -12.53 -13.70 -11.44
C VAL A 123 -12.05 -13.18 -10.08
N ILE A 124 -10.87 -13.62 -9.64
CA ILE A 124 -10.27 -13.19 -8.38
C ILE A 124 -8.84 -12.77 -8.65
N GLU A 125 -8.58 -11.48 -8.53
CA GLU A 125 -7.24 -10.90 -8.63
C GLU A 125 -6.36 -11.40 -7.47
N MET A 126 -5.15 -11.88 -7.79
CA MET A 126 -4.20 -12.42 -6.82
C MET A 126 -2.77 -11.99 -7.15
N LEU A 127 -2.02 -11.60 -6.13
CA LEU A 127 -0.60 -11.37 -6.19
C LEU A 127 0.13 -12.72 -6.16
N ARG A 128 0.92 -13.03 -7.19
CA ARG A 128 1.71 -14.26 -7.22
C ARG A 128 3.01 -14.11 -6.43
N LEU A 129 3.48 -15.20 -5.82
CA LEU A 129 4.73 -15.21 -5.05
C LEU A 129 5.93 -14.71 -5.88
N PHE A 130 5.98 -15.08 -7.15
CA PHE A 130 7.04 -14.66 -8.07
C PHE A 130 7.03 -13.14 -8.29
N GLU A 131 5.86 -12.54 -8.49
CA GLU A 131 5.72 -11.09 -8.65
C GLU A 131 6.06 -10.35 -7.36
N LEU A 132 5.61 -10.86 -6.20
CA LEU A 132 6.02 -10.30 -4.91
C LEU A 132 7.54 -10.32 -4.74
N LYS A 133 8.22 -11.43 -5.07
CA LYS A 133 9.69 -11.52 -4.99
C LYS A 133 10.39 -10.49 -5.88
N LYS A 134 9.88 -10.25 -7.09
CA LYS A 134 10.42 -9.19 -7.96
C LYS A 134 10.19 -7.79 -7.38
N LEU A 135 8.99 -7.51 -6.89
CA LEU A 135 8.66 -6.23 -6.28
C LEU A 135 9.53 -5.96 -5.05
N LEU A 136 9.75 -6.99 -4.24
CA LEU A 136 10.65 -6.94 -3.10
C LEU A 136 12.07 -6.54 -3.52
N GLN A 137 12.66 -7.24 -4.49
CA GLN A 137 14.03 -6.97 -4.97
C GLN A 137 14.19 -5.56 -5.54
N ASN A 138 13.23 -5.11 -6.36
CA ASN A 138 13.40 -3.91 -7.15
C ASN A 138 12.93 -2.63 -6.46
N PHE A 139 11.92 -2.71 -5.59
CA PHE A 139 11.24 -1.54 -5.04
C PHE A 139 11.17 -1.53 -3.53
N ILE A 140 10.70 -2.63 -2.93
CA ILE A 140 10.36 -2.63 -1.50
C ILE A 140 11.63 -2.68 -0.65
N GLN A 141 12.63 -3.46 -1.02
CA GLN A 141 13.86 -3.57 -0.24
C GLN A 141 14.67 -2.26 -0.18
N PRO A 142 14.87 -1.53 -1.30
CA PRO A 142 15.40 -0.17 -1.23
C PRO A 142 14.53 0.78 -0.38
N GLY A 143 13.21 0.57 -0.36
CA GLY A 143 12.28 1.32 0.49
C GLY A 143 12.47 1.03 1.98
N ILE A 144 12.63 -0.25 2.34
CA ILE A 144 12.93 -0.70 3.71
C ILE A 144 14.26 -0.13 4.16
N GLU A 145 15.32 -0.23 3.36
CA GLU A 145 16.63 0.35 3.70
C GLU A 145 16.57 1.87 3.93
N LYS A 146 15.78 2.60 3.12
CA LYS A 146 15.54 4.03 3.34
C LYS A 146 14.78 4.31 4.62
N ALA A 147 13.79 3.47 4.95
CA ALA A 147 13.01 3.60 6.17
C ALA A 147 13.85 3.27 7.42
N THR A 148 14.76 2.31 7.34
CA THR A 148 15.73 2.00 8.41
C THR A 148 16.70 3.18 8.63
N ARG A 149 17.15 3.86 7.56
CA ARG A 149 18.01 5.06 7.68
C ARG A 149 17.27 6.28 8.23
N ASN A 150 15.96 6.38 7.99
CA ASN A 150 15.13 7.49 8.43
C ASN A 150 13.88 6.98 9.17
N PRO A 151 14.01 6.65 10.47
CA PRO A 151 12.90 6.11 11.26
C PRO A 151 11.75 7.11 11.47
N GLU A 152 11.99 8.43 11.29
CA GLU A 152 10.95 9.45 11.44
C GLU A 152 9.80 9.24 10.45
N MET A 153 10.09 8.76 9.24
CA MET A 153 9.06 8.49 8.23
C MET A 153 8.05 7.45 8.71
N ILE A 154 8.53 6.39 9.38
CA ILE A 154 7.67 5.34 9.93
C ILE A 154 6.81 5.93 11.05
N HIS A 155 7.40 6.74 11.94
CA HIS A 155 6.65 7.42 13.00
C HIS A 155 5.52 8.29 12.42
N LYS A 156 5.80 9.07 11.37
CA LYS A 156 4.79 9.88 10.68
C LYS A 156 3.66 9.01 10.12
N ILE A 157 3.98 7.87 9.49
CA ILE A 157 2.99 6.91 9.00
C ILE A 157 2.11 6.36 10.14
N LYS A 158 2.71 6.02 11.29
CA LYS A 158 1.97 5.56 12.48
C LYS A 158 1.01 6.63 13.00
N SER A 159 1.49 7.87 13.15
CA SER A 159 0.65 8.98 13.60
C SER A 159 -0.51 9.26 12.64
N ILE A 160 -0.29 9.18 11.32
CA ILE A 160 -1.37 9.28 10.33
C ILE A 160 -2.39 8.16 10.53
N HIS A 161 -1.92 6.92 10.69
CA HIS A 161 -2.81 5.78 10.92
C HIS A 161 -3.68 5.97 12.18
N GLU A 162 -3.12 6.45 13.28
CA GLU A 162 -3.86 6.74 14.52
C GLU A 162 -4.94 7.83 14.31
N LEU A 163 -4.60 8.88 13.55
CA LEU A 163 -5.56 9.93 13.20
C LEU A 163 -6.69 9.40 12.32
N GLU A 164 -6.39 8.54 11.34
CA GLU A 164 -7.41 7.87 10.53
C GLU A 164 -8.37 7.04 11.40
N GLN A 165 -7.85 6.28 12.38
CA GLN A 165 -8.70 5.50 13.29
C GLN A 165 -9.61 6.39 14.14
N LYS A 166 -9.07 7.49 14.68
CA LYS A 166 -9.86 8.47 15.44
C LYS A 166 -10.97 9.07 14.59
N GLN A 167 -10.71 9.39 13.33
CA GLN A 167 -11.71 9.95 12.42
C GLN A 167 -12.84 8.94 12.10
N VAL A 168 -12.50 7.67 11.87
CA VAL A 168 -13.48 6.60 11.66
C VAL A 168 -14.36 6.45 12.89
N GLU A 169 -13.76 6.47 14.08
CA GLU A 169 -14.50 6.35 15.34
C GLU A 169 -15.43 7.55 15.58
N GLN A 170 -14.96 8.77 15.33
CA GLN A 170 -15.80 9.97 15.39
C GLN A 170 -16.99 9.88 14.44
N SER A 171 -16.79 9.41 13.20
CA SER A 171 -17.87 9.19 12.24
C SER A 171 -18.90 8.17 12.74
N ARG A 172 -18.43 7.07 13.37
CA ARG A 172 -19.28 6.05 13.98
C ARG A 172 -20.14 6.65 15.10
N LEU A 173 -19.55 7.43 16.01
CA LEU A 173 -20.25 8.09 17.11
C LEU A 173 -21.31 9.09 16.62
N LEU A 174 -20.99 9.89 15.59
CA LEU A 174 -21.97 10.79 14.97
C LEU A 174 -23.16 10.03 14.37
N SER A 175 -22.91 8.90 13.73
CA SER A 175 -23.99 8.06 13.19
C SER A 175 -24.88 7.49 14.31
N GLN A 176 -24.29 7.08 15.44
CA GLN A 176 -25.03 6.60 16.60
C GLN A 176 -25.87 7.70 17.26
N LEU A 177 -25.29 8.89 17.43
CA LEU A 177 -26.01 10.05 17.97
C LEU A 177 -27.22 10.39 17.11
N ARG A 178 -27.05 10.44 15.78
CA ARG A 178 -28.15 10.66 14.84
C ARG A 178 -29.25 9.61 15.00
N ALA A 179 -28.88 8.33 15.10
CA ALA A 179 -29.85 7.25 15.30
C ALA A 179 -30.62 7.39 16.62
N ALA A 180 -29.93 7.73 17.71
CA ALA A 180 -30.55 7.94 19.02
C ALA A 180 -31.50 9.15 19.03
N LEU A 181 -31.16 10.24 18.33
CA LEU A 181 -32.04 11.40 18.20
C LEU A 181 -33.32 11.07 17.43
N ILE A 182 -33.21 10.32 16.32
CA ILE A 182 -34.36 9.85 15.55
C ILE A 182 -35.22 8.92 16.42
N GLN A 183 -34.59 7.99 17.13
CA GLN A 183 -35.30 7.08 18.03
C GLN A 183 -36.11 7.84 19.08
N LYS A 184 -35.48 8.81 19.74
CA LYS A 184 -36.14 9.65 20.74
C LYS A 184 -37.30 10.46 20.16
N TYR A 185 -37.10 11.11 19.01
CA TYR A 185 -38.12 12.00 18.45
C TYR A 185 -39.34 11.26 17.89
N TYR A 186 -39.13 10.13 17.20
CA TYR A 186 -40.22 9.45 16.49
C TYR A 186 -40.82 8.27 17.27
N TYR A 187 -40.10 7.69 18.23
CA TYR A 187 -40.50 6.45 18.90
C TYR A 187 -40.65 6.59 20.43
N SER A 188 -40.42 7.77 21.03
CA SER A 188 -40.86 8.01 22.41
C SER A 188 -42.32 8.45 22.39
N ILE A 189 -43.22 7.56 22.81
CA ILE A 189 -44.62 7.86 23.15
C ILE A 189 -44.67 8.52 24.53
#